data_AF-A0A0S3U9X6-F1
#
_entry.id   AF-A0A0S3U9X6-F1
#
_cell.length_a   1.000
_cell.length_b   1.000
_cell.length_c   1.000
_cell.angle_alpha   90.00
_cell.angle_beta   90.00
_cell.angle_gamma   90.00
#
_symmetry.space_group_name_H-M   'P 1'
#
loop_
_entity.id
_entity.type
_entity.pdbx_description
1 polymer ?
#
loop_
_entity_poly.entity_id
_entity_poly.type
_entity_poly.pdbx_seq_one_letter_code
_entity_poly.pdbx_strand_id
1 'polypeptide(L)'
;MSESTSRATRATVMIGNLSIDGFMLPDGTYRMSQAQAAAAIDEAPVYALRFLQSKDSKALLGEAYTDYTPESVEVESDPGKRGQTRINALPIQVVTAYWLTRAFKGNKKAFVMSWALLTESLERRFDTAFGVNRTDDDFNQRLSDRVIAQLENDLGEALSGESVSRNEIEYLMQILRYHGIDPYQLPQDEET
;
A
#
# COMPACT_ATOMS: atom_id res chain seq x y z
N MET A 1 -13.80 -17.01 -39.14
CA MET A 1 -14.77 -16.98 -38.03
C MET A 1 -14.13 -16.21 -36.89
N SER A 2 -14.81 -15.17 -36.42
CA SER A 2 -14.27 -14.07 -35.61
C SER A 2 -13.88 -14.53 -34.21
N GLU A 3 -12.60 -14.41 -33.84
CA GLU A 3 -12.16 -14.53 -32.44
C GLU A 3 -12.80 -13.38 -31.65
N SER A 4 -13.81 -13.70 -30.84
CA SER A 4 -14.31 -12.82 -29.80
C SER A 4 -13.19 -12.57 -28.79
N THR A 5 -12.39 -11.53 -29.02
CA THR A 5 -11.37 -11.07 -28.08
C THR A 5 -12.11 -10.55 -26.85
N SER A 6 -12.14 -11.34 -25.79
CA SER A 6 -12.73 -11.00 -24.49
C SER A 6 -11.93 -9.86 -23.86
N ARG A 7 -12.34 -8.61 -24.10
CA ARG A 7 -11.66 -7.42 -23.55
C ARG A 7 -12.15 -7.12 -22.15
N ALA A 8 -11.28 -6.57 -21.32
CA ALA A 8 -11.65 -6.07 -20.00
C ALA A 8 -12.29 -4.69 -20.10
N THR A 9 -13.38 -4.49 -19.36
CA THR A 9 -14.01 -3.18 -19.19
C THR A 9 -13.29 -2.41 -18.10
N ARG A 10 -12.92 -1.16 -18.39
CA ARG A 10 -12.24 -0.27 -17.44
C ARG A 10 -13.26 0.63 -16.74
N ALA A 11 -13.10 0.80 -15.43
CA ALA A 11 -13.83 1.77 -14.64
C ALA A 11 -12.87 2.51 -13.71
N THR A 12 -13.09 3.81 -13.52
CA THR A 12 -12.39 4.56 -12.47
C THR A 12 -13.08 4.28 -11.14
N VAL A 13 -12.30 3.87 -10.14
CA VAL A 13 -12.75 3.50 -8.80
C VAL A 13 -12.05 4.41 -7.80
N MET A 14 -12.81 4.96 -6.87
CA MET A 14 -12.28 5.71 -5.75
C MET A 14 -12.00 4.74 -4.59
N ILE A 15 -10.80 4.84 -4.01
CA ILE A 15 -10.45 4.23 -2.73
C ILE A 15 -10.09 5.38 -1.80
N GLY A 16 -11.09 5.88 -1.07
CA GLY A 16 -10.96 7.13 -0.35
C GLY A 16 -10.69 8.29 -1.31
N ASN A 17 -9.51 8.91 -1.21
CA ASN A 17 -9.07 9.99 -2.09
C ASN A 17 -8.20 9.50 -3.25
N LEU A 18 -7.92 8.20 -3.32
CA LEU A 18 -7.11 7.60 -4.37
C LEU A 18 -8.02 7.21 -5.55
N SER A 19 -7.82 7.85 -6.69
CA SER A 19 -8.44 7.46 -7.96
C SER A 19 -7.60 6.38 -8.64
N ILE A 20 -8.15 5.18 -8.77
CA ILE A 20 -7.52 4.05 -9.47
C ILE A 20 -8.38 3.55 -10.62
N ASP A 21 -7.80 2.73 -11.50
CA ASP A 21 -8.56 2.01 -12.50
C ASP A 21 -8.79 0.56 -12.04
N GLY A 22 -10.06 0.17 -12.00
CA GLY A 22 -10.48 -1.21 -11.89
C GLY A 22 -10.77 -1.77 -13.29
N PHE A 23 -10.43 -3.04 -13.50
CA PHE A 23 -10.69 -3.74 -14.74
C PHE A 23 -11.56 -4.95 -14.45
N MET A 24 -12.73 -5.04 -15.10
CA MET A 24 -13.62 -6.20 -14.99
C MET A 24 -13.42 -7.08 -16.23
N LEU A 25 -13.08 -8.35 -16.01
CA LEU A 25 -13.04 -9.35 -17.06
C LEU A 25 -14.46 -9.81 -17.44
N PRO A 26 -14.67 -10.41 -18.63
CA PRO A 26 -16.01 -10.88 -19.03
C PRO A 26 -16.60 -11.99 -18.16
N ASP A 27 -15.79 -12.65 -17.32
CA ASP A 27 -16.25 -13.61 -16.31
C ASP A 27 -16.76 -12.93 -15.02
N GLY A 28 -16.73 -11.60 -14.95
CA GLY A 28 -17.13 -10.80 -13.79
C GLY A 28 -16.05 -10.66 -12.72
N THR A 29 -14.86 -11.22 -12.93
CA THR A 29 -13.75 -11.05 -11.99
C THR A 29 -13.08 -9.69 -12.15
N TYR A 30 -12.63 -9.12 -11.03
CA TYR A 30 -11.95 -7.82 -11.01
C TYR A 30 -10.43 -7.97 -10.98
N ARG A 31 -9.76 -7.07 -11.67
CA ARG A 31 -8.31 -6.95 -11.75
C ARG A 31 -7.87 -5.52 -11.47
N MET A 32 -6.65 -5.38 -10.99
CA MET A 32 -5.93 -4.11 -10.88
C MET A 32 -4.65 -4.21 -11.69
N SER A 33 -4.21 -3.14 -12.33
CA SER A 33 -2.89 -3.16 -12.97
C SER A 33 -1.78 -3.28 -11.93
N GLN A 34 -0.72 -4.03 -12.24
CA GLN A 34 0.46 -4.18 -11.38
C GLN A 34 1.08 -2.83 -11.01
N ALA A 35 1.10 -1.88 -11.95
CA ALA A 35 1.63 -0.54 -11.70
C ALA A 35 0.78 0.22 -10.67
N GLN A 36 -0.55 0.15 -10.77
CA GLN A 36 -1.44 0.79 -9.80
C GLN A 36 -1.39 0.13 -8.43
N ALA A 37 -1.25 -1.20 -8.38
CA ALA A 37 -1.08 -1.90 -7.12
C ALA A 37 0.14 -1.40 -6.34
N ALA A 38 1.28 -1.14 -7.01
CA ALA A 38 2.45 -0.55 -6.36
C ALA A 38 2.26 0.95 -6.05
N ALA A 39 1.75 1.72 -7.00
CA ALA A 39 1.58 3.17 -6.85
C ALA A 39 0.60 3.55 -5.73
N ALA A 40 -0.44 2.74 -5.48
CA ALA A 40 -1.41 2.97 -4.40
C ALA A 40 -0.76 3.02 -3.00
N ILE A 41 0.40 2.38 -2.84
CA ILE A 41 1.16 2.30 -1.58
C ILE A 41 2.53 2.99 -1.67
N ASP A 42 2.67 3.93 -2.62
CA ASP A 42 3.90 4.70 -2.89
C ASP A 42 5.13 3.84 -3.22
N GLU A 43 4.94 2.75 -3.94
CA GLU A 43 6.03 1.90 -4.41
C GLU A 43 6.22 1.90 -5.91
N ALA A 44 7.46 1.63 -6.33
CA ALA A 44 7.79 1.39 -7.72
C ALA A 44 7.17 0.04 -8.20
N PRO A 45 6.65 -0.04 -9.45
CA PRO A 45 6.03 -1.26 -9.99
C PRO A 45 6.89 -2.53 -9.94
N VAL A 46 8.22 -2.37 -9.89
CA VAL A 46 9.18 -3.48 -9.75
C VAL A 46 8.99 -4.26 -8.45
N TYR A 47 8.51 -3.64 -7.37
CA TYR A 47 8.30 -4.33 -6.10
C TYR A 47 7.11 -5.29 -6.14
N ALA A 48 6.04 -4.92 -6.86
CA ALA A 48 4.94 -5.84 -7.13
C ALA A 48 5.41 -7.04 -7.96
N LEU A 49 6.28 -6.84 -8.98
CA LEU A 49 6.85 -7.95 -9.75
C LEU A 49 7.69 -8.88 -8.87
N ARG A 50 8.60 -8.31 -8.07
CA ARG A 50 9.47 -9.06 -7.17
C ARG A 50 8.69 -9.84 -6.12
N PHE A 51 7.56 -9.30 -5.66
CA PHE A 51 6.68 -10.02 -4.73
C PHE A 51 6.17 -11.32 -5.35
N LEU A 52 5.73 -11.31 -6.60
CA LEU A 52 5.20 -12.51 -7.28
C LEU A 52 6.24 -13.63 -7.41
N GLN A 53 7.51 -13.26 -7.48
CA GLN A 53 8.66 -14.18 -7.53
C GLN A 53 9.20 -14.55 -6.14
N SER A 54 8.58 -14.06 -5.07
CA SER A 54 9.08 -14.24 -3.70
C SER A 54 8.45 -15.44 -3.00
N LYS A 55 9.13 -15.93 -1.97
CA LYS A 55 8.60 -16.96 -1.05
C LYS A 55 7.35 -16.49 -0.32
N ASP A 56 7.20 -15.18 -0.08
CA ASP A 56 6.05 -14.61 0.63
C ASP A 56 4.77 -14.75 -0.20
N SER A 57 4.86 -14.52 -1.52
CA SER A 57 3.74 -14.78 -2.45
C SER A 57 3.31 -16.24 -2.38
N LYS A 58 4.27 -17.17 -2.44
CA LYS A 58 3.99 -18.60 -2.32
C LYS A 58 3.35 -18.96 -0.98
N ALA A 59 3.81 -18.36 0.12
CA ALA A 59 3.28 -18.62 1.45
C ALA A 59 1.84 -18.13 1.63
N LEU A 60 1.49 -16.97 1.07
CA LEU A 60 0.16 -16.36 1.22
C LEU A 60 -0.87 -16.86 0.20
N LEU A 61 -0.44 -17.13 -1.03
CA LEU A 61 -1.34 -17.44 -2.15
C LEU A 61 -1.33 -18.93 -2.53
N GLY A 62 -0.37 -19.70 -2.01
CA GLY A 62 -0.21 -21.13 -2.29
C GLY A 62 0.57 -21.40 -3.58
N GLU A 63 0.72 -22.69 -3.90
CA GLU A 63 1.64 -23.12 -4.98
C GLU A 63 1.20 -22.67 -6.38
N ALA A 64 -0.10 -22.46 -6.60
CA ALA A 64 -0.65 -21.96 -7.87
C ALA A 64 -0.14 -20.55 -8.25
N TYR A 65 0.49 -19.84 -7.31
CA TYR A 65 1.07 -18.51 -7.51
C TYR A 65 2.60 -18.52 -7.43
N THR A 66 3.21 -19.70 -7.44
CA THR A 66 4.67 -19.85 -7.62
C THR A 66 5.02 -19.45 -9.04
N ASP A 67 5.96 -18.52 -9.21
CA ASP A 67 6.36 -17.98 -10.52
C ASP A 67 5.20 -17.36 -11.31
N TYR A 68 4.20 -16.84 -10.60
CA TYR A 68 3.04 -16.19 -11.20
C TYR A 68 3.48 -15.04 -12.11
N THR A 69 3.16 -15.17 -13.39
CA THR A 69 3.35 -14.11 -14.36
C THR A 69 2.02 -13.39 -14.54
N PRO A 70 1.94 -12.08 -14.27
CA PRO A 70 0.72 -11.31 -14.48
C PRO A 70 0.19 -11.50 -15.90
N GLU A 71 -1.11 -11.73 -16.00
CA GLU A 71 -1.78 -11.87 -17.28
C GLU A 71 -1.75 -10.53 -18.02
N SER A 72 -1.33 -10.54 -19.29
CA SER A 72 -1.42 -9.36 -20.15
C SER A 72 -2.82 -9.30 -20.75
N VAL A 73 -3.66 -8.41 -20.20
CA VAL A 73 -5.08 -8.32 -20.56
C VAL A 73 -5.30 -7.15 -21.50
N GLU A 74 -6.05 -7.38 -22.58
CA GLU A 74 -6.53 -6.31 -23.45
C GLU A 74 -7.66 -5.53 -22.81
N VAL A 75 -7.56 -4.20 -22.85
CA VAL A 75 -8.54 -3.30 -22.27
C VAL A 75 -9.32 -2.62 -23.39
N GLU A 76 -10.63 -2.46 -23.18
CA GLU A 76 -11.44 -1.66 -24.08
C GLU A 76 -10.87 -0.23 -24.20
N SER A 77 -10.67 0.21 -25.43
CA SER A 77 -10.19 1.56 -25.73
C SER A 77 -11.39 2.49 -25.85
N ASP A 78 -11.43 3.53 -25.01
CA ASP A 78 -12.36 4.64 -25.24
C ASP A 78 -12.02 5.32 -26.57
N PRO A 79 -13.00 5.64 -27.44
CA PRO A 79 -12.77 6.43 -28.63
C PRO A 79 -12.17 7.78 -28.25
N GLY A 80 -10.90 8.03 -28.60
CA GLY A 80 -10.20 9.30 -28.35
C GLY A 80 -9.21 9.31 -27.17
N LYS A 81 -9.16 8.27 -26.33
CA LYS A 81 -8.08 8.13 -25.33
C LYS A 81 -6.93 7.31 -25.91
N ARG A 82 -5.78 7.94 -26.17
CA ARG A 82 -4.50 7.25 -26.36
C ARG A 82 -4.08 6.66 -25.00
N GLY A 83 -4.48 5.42 -24.73
CA GLY A 83 -4.15 4.69 -23.51
C GLY A 83 -3.70 3.27 -23.81
N GLN A 84 -2.95 2.68 -22.88
CA GLN A 84 -2.41 1.32 -22.94
C GLN A 84 -3.47 0.31 -23.40
N THR A 85 -3.25 -0.32 -24.56
CA THR A 85 -4.13 -1.38 -25.09
C THR A 85 -4.09 -2.64 -24.23
N ARG A 86 -3.01 -2.80 -23.44
CA ARG A 86 -2.79 -3.96 -22.56
C ARG A 86 -2.23 -3.53 -21.21
N ILE A 87 -2.61 -4.27 -20.17
CA ILE A 87 -2.10 -4.11 -18.81
C ILE A 87 -1.60 -5.45 -18.26
N ASN A 88 -0.66 -5.40 -17.32
CA ASN A 88 -0.34 -6.54 -16.48
C ASN A 88 -1.37 -6.59 -15.34
N ALA A 89 -2.38 -7.45 -15.47
CA ALA A 89 -3.56 -7.49 -14.63
C ALA A 89 -3.40 -8.47 -13.46
N LEU A 90 -3.37 -7.94 -12.24
CA LEU A 90 -3.32 -8.72 -11.01
C LEU A 90 -4.74 -9.00 -10.49
N PRO A 91 -5.06 -10.25 -10.12
CA PRO A 91 -6.24 -10.56 -9.33
C PRO A 91 -6.25 -9.79 -8.01
N ILE A 92 -7.43 -9.38 -7.53
CA ILE A 92 -7.54 -8.61 -6.27
C ILE A 92 -6.88 -9.33 -5.10
N GLN A 93 -7.00 -10.66 -4.99
CA GLN A 93 -6.32 -11.42 -3.94
C GLN A 93 -4.79 -11.30 -3.96
N VAL A 94 -4.19 -11.18 -5.16
CA VAL A 94 -2.74 -10.97 -5.33
C VAL A 94 -2.36 -9.56 -4.88
N VAL A 95 -3.18 -8.56 -5.21
CA VAL A 95 -3.00 -7.17 -4.75
C VAL A 95 -3.05 -7.10 -3.22
N THR A 96 -4.04 -7.74 -2.61
CA THR A 96 -4.19 -7.78 -1.15
C THR A 96 -3.00 -8.46 -0.47
N ALA A 97 -2.56 -9.62 -0.98
CA ALA A 97 -1.40 -10.32 -0.43
C ALA A 97 -0.11 -9.51 -0.56
N TYR A 98 0.07 -8.81 -1.68
CA TYR A 98 1.17 -7.88 -1.88
C TYR A 98 1.14 -6.75 -0.83
N TRP A 99 0.03 -6.04 -0.69
CA TRP A 99 -0.09 -4.94 0.28
C TRP A 99 0.13 -5.40 1.72
N LEU A 100 -0.45 -6.54 2.12
CA LEU A 100 -0.23 -7.11 3.45
C LEU A 100 1.24 -7.46 3.69
N THR A 101 1.92 -8.02 2.69
CA THR A 101 3.36 -8.32 2.79
C THR A 101 4.19 -7.04 2.93
N ARG A 102 3.85 -5.98 2.19
CA ARG A 102 4.54 -4.69 2.30
C ARG A 102 4.28 -4.03 3.64
N ALA A 103 3.05 -4.10 4.14
CA ALA A 103 2.69 -3.66 5.49
C ALA A 103 3.53 -4.38 6.55
N PHE A 104 3.61 -5.72 6.48
CA PHE A 104 4.42 -6.53 7.39
C PHE A 104 5.92 -6.16 7.33
N LYS A 105 6.41 -5.73 6.16
CA LYS A 105 7.79 -5.27 5.95
C LYS A 105 8.00 -3.79 6.30
N GLY A 106 7.04 -3.15 6.94
CA GLY A 106 7.16 -1.78 7.45
C GLY A 106 6.73 -0.68 6.48
N ASN A 107 6.11 -1.01 5.34
CA ASN A 107 5.46 0.02 4.51
C ASN A 107 4.19 0.52 5.24
N LYS A 108 4.32 1.68 5.88
CA LYS A 108 3.23 2.33 6.61
C LYS A 108 2.02 2.60 5.73
N LYS A 109 2.21 3.09 4.50
CA LYS A 109 1.09 3.38 3.60
C LYS A 109 0.32 2.12 3.21
N ALA A 110 1.02 1.03 2.96
CA ALA A 110 0.40 -0.28 2.74
C ALA A 110 -0.40 -0.75 3.97
N PHE A 111 0.17 -0.60 5.17
CA PHE A 111 -0.52 -0.92 6.42
C PHE A 111 -1.81 -0.12 6.59
N VAL A 112 -1.72 1.21 6.51
CA VAL A 112 -2.87 2.10 6.67
C VAL A 112 -3.94 1.83 5.62
N MET A 113 -3.55 1.64 4.36
CA MET A 113 -4.48 1.32 3.28
C MET A 113 -5.19 -0.02 3.51
N SER A 114 -4.44 -1.08 3.82
CA SER A 114 -5.01 -2.41 4.11
C SER A 114 -5.91 -2.39 5.34
N TRP A 115 -5.51 -1.70 6.40
CA TRP A 115 -6.31 -1.52 7.61
C TRP A 115 -7.63 -0.81 7.29
N ALA A 116 -7.57 0.31 6.57
CA ALA A 116 -8.74 1.10 6.24
C ALA A 116 -9.73 0.33 5.35
N LEU A 117 -9.25 -0.40 4.35
CA LEU A 117 -10.11 -1.24 3.51
C LEU A 117 -10.74 -2.41 4.27
N LEU A 118 -9.99 -3.02 5.20
CA LEU A 118 -10.52 -4.06 6.07
C LEU A 118 -11.65 -3.53 6.96
N THR A 119 -11.43 -2.38 7.60
CA THR A 119 -12.46 -1.71 8.42
C THR A 119 -13.70 -1.39 7.59
N GLU A 120 -13.54 -0.81 6.39
CA GLU A 120 -14.67 -0.50 5.51
C GLU A 120 -15.46 -1.76 5.12
N SER A 121 -14.76 -2.85 4.79
CA SER A 121 -15.42 -4.12 4.45
C SER A 121 -16.29 -4.65 5.59
N LEU A 122 -15.83 -4.50 6.84
CA LEU A 122 -16.61 -4.88 8.02
C LEU A 122 -17.78 -3.91 8.27
N GLU A 123 -17.56 -2.60 8.14
CA GLU A 123 -18.62 -1.59 8.26
C GLU A 123 -19.75 -1.84 7.26
N ARG A 124 -19.43 -2.10 5.98
CA ARG A 124 -20.43 -2.42 4.95
C ARG A 124 -21.26 -3.66 5.29
N ARG A 125 -20.63 -4.69 5.86
CA ARG A 125 -21.34 -5.91 6.31
C ARG A 125 -22.26 -5.61 7.48
N PHE A 126 -21.83 -4.79 8.43
CA PHE A 126 -22.66 -4.38 9.56
C PHE A 126 -23.80 -3.47 9.13
N ASP A 127 -23.54 -2.51 8.25
CA ASP A 127 -24.56 -1.63 7.70
C ASP A 127 -25.68 -2.41 7.02
N THR A 128 -25.31 -3.40 6.21
CA THR A 128 -26.28 -4.32 5.60
C THR A 128 -27.09 -5.06 6.68
N ALA A 129 -26.45 -5.56 7.73
CA ALA A 129 -27.13 -6.29 8.81
C ALA A 129 -28.05 -5.43 9.68
N PHE A 130 -27.73 -4.14 9.83
CA PHE A 130 -28.49 -3.17 10.63
C PHE A 130 -29.40 -2.26 9.80
N GLY A 131 -29.49 -2.47 8.49
CA GLY A 131 -30.33 -1.66 7.59
C GLY A 131 -29.87 -0.21 7.45
N VAL A 132 -28.58 0.07 7.66
CA VAL A 132 -27.99 1.38 7.50
C VAL A 132 -27.61 1.57 6.03
N ASN A 133 -28.16 2.60 5.39
CA ASN A 133 -27.83 2.94 4.01
C ASN A 133 -26.80 4.08 3.99
N ARG A 134 -25.55 3.75 3.66
CA ARG A 134 -24.49 4.73 3.37
C ARG A 134 -24.18 4.73 1.88
N THR A 135 -23.85 5.90 1.35
CA THR A 135 -23.41 6.04 -0.04
C THR A 135 -21.95 5.64 -0.18
N ASP A 136 -21.52 5.34 -1.41
CA ASP A 136 -20.08 5.10 -1.67
C ASP A 136 -19.25 6.36 -1.41
N ASP A 137 -19.82 7.56 -1.57
CA ASP A 137 -19.15 8.82 -1.21
C ASP A 137 -18.93 8.92 0.31
N ASP A 138 -19.89 8.50 1.13
CA ASP A 138 -19.73 8.44 2.59
C ASP A 138 -18.59 7.48 3.00
N PHE A 139 -18.51 6.32 2.32
CA PHE A 139 -17.44 5.36 2.56
C PHE A 139 -16.09 5.91 2.14
N ASN A 140 -16.00 6.55 0.97
CA ASN A 140 -14.77 7.18 0.50
C ASN A 140 -14.30 8.26 1.48
N GLN A 141 -15.19 9.15 1.93
CA GLN A 141 -14.84 10.17 2.90
C GLN A 141 -14.31 9.54 4.20
N ARG A 142 -15.01 8.55 4.75
CA ARG A 142 -14.59 7.85 5.97
C ARG A 142 -13.26 7.12 5.81
N LEU A 143 -13.02 6.49 4.67
CA LEU A 143 -11.76 5.83 4.37
C LEU A 143 -10.63 6.88 4.33
N SER A 144 -10.84 8.00 3.64
CA SER A 144 -9.89 9.12 3.61
C SER A 144 -9.57 9.66 4.99
N ASP A 145 -10.60 9.92 5.80
CA ASP A 145 -10.43 10.43 7.17
C ASP A 145 -9.61 9.45 8.02
N ARG A 146 -9.86 8.14 7.89
CA ARG A 146 -9.09 7.10 8.59
C ARG A 146 -7.63 7.06 8.13
N VAL A 147 -7.39 7.16 6.82
CA VAL A 147 -6.02 7.18 6.28
C VAL A 147 -5.26 8.41 6.78
N ILE A 148 -5.89 9.59 6.75
CA ILE A 148 -5.30 10.85 7.22
C ILE A 148 -5.00 10.78 8.72
N ALA A 149 -5.99 10.40 9.54
CA ALA A 149 -5.83 10.32 10.99
C ALA A 149 -4.69 9.37 11.40
N GLN A 150 -4.55 8.22 10.73
CA GLN A 150 -3.46 7.29 11.04
C GLN A 150 -2.09 7.84 10.63
N LEU A 151 -2.00 8.52 9.49
CA LEU A 151 -0.75 9.17 9.07
C LEU A 151 -0.35 10.32 10.00
N GLU A 152 -1.31 11.08 10.53
CA GLU A 152 -1.08 12.13 11.52
C GLU A 152 -0.57 11.57 12.84
N ASN A 153 -1.16 10.47 13.34
CA ASN A 153 -0.68 9.79 14.54
C ASN A 153 0.76 9.29 14.37
N ASP A 154 1.04 8.62 13.24
CA ASP A 154 2.38 8.13 12.91
C ASP A 154 3.42 9.27 12.84
N LEU A 155 3.02 10.45 12.34
CA LEU A 155 3.87 11.63 12.29
C LEU A 155 4.09 12.22 13.70
N GLY A 156 3.05 12.27 14.53
CA GLY A 156 3.13 12.71 15.91
C GLY A 156 4.05 11.84 16.77
N GLU A 157 3.99 10.51 16.59
CA GLU A 157 4.90 9.57 17.23
C GLU A 157 6.35 9.77 16.77
N ALA A 158 6.58 9.95 15.46
CA ALA A 158 7.93 10.17 14.93
C ALA A 158 8.54 11.47 15.45
N LEU A 159 7.78 12.57 15.45
CA LEU A 159 8.24 13.87 15.94
C LEU A 159 8.45 13.87 17.46
N SER A 160 7.58 13.21 18.23
CA SER A 160 7.75 13.08 19.67
C SER A 160 8.98 12.23 20.02
N GLY A 161 9.19 11.10 19.34
CA GLY A 161 10.38 10.26 19.51
C GLY A 161 11.69 10.98 19.19
N GLU A 162 11.72 11.80 18.13
CA GLU A 162 12.90 12.63 17.80
C GLU A 162 13.14 13.71 18.86
N SER A 163 12.08 14.35 19.36
CA SER A 163 12.19 15.37 20.41
C SER A 163 12.70 14.78 21.74
N VAL A 164 12.24 13.59 22.12
CA VAL A 164 12.72 12.85 23.30
C VAL A 164 14.19 12.50 23.12
N SER A 165 14.57 12.01 21.93
CA SER A 165 15.97 11.67 21.62
C SER A 165 16.90 12.88 21.69
N ARG A 166 16.48 14.06 21.21
CA ARG A 166 17.26 15.30 21.32
C ARG A 166 17.42 15.75 22.77
N ASN A 167 16.35 15.74 23.54
CA ASN A 167 16.38 16.11 24.95
C ASN A 167 17.29 15.18 25.78
N GLU A 168 17.27 13.89 25.48
CA GLU A 168 18.10 12.89 26.15
C GLU A 168 19.60 13.06 25.81
N ILE A 169 19.92 13.34 24.55
CA ILE A 169 21.29 13.68 24.12
C ILE A 169 21.79 14.93 24.85
N GLU A 170 20.99 16.00 24.92
CA GLU A 170 21.37 17.23 25.62
C GLU A 170 21.62 16.99 27.11
N TYR A 171 20.76 16.21 27.77
CA TYR A 171 20.92 15.84 29.17
C TYR A 171 22.19 15.02 29.41
N LEU A 172 22.45 14.01 28.57
CA LEU A 172 23.68 13.21 28.66
C LEU A 172 24.93 14.05 28.41
N MET A 173 24.90 14.97 27.43
CA MET A 173 25.99 15.91 27.19
C MET A 173 26.25 16.82 28.39
N GLN A 174 25.20 17.26 29.09
CA GLN A 174 25.33 18.07 30.29
C GLN A 174 25.97 17.29 31.44
N ILE A 175 25.59 16.02 31.63
CA ILE A 175 26.24 15.11 32.60
C ILE A 175 27.72 14.95 32.29
N LEU A 176 28.08 14.65 31.05
CA LEU A 176 29.47 14.48 30.63
C LEU A 176 30.30 15.73 30.94
N ARG A 177 29.77 16.92 30.60
CA ARG A 177 30.42 18.20 30.91
C ARG A 177 30.54 18.47 32.40
N TYR A 178 29.51 18.14 33.19
CA TYR A 178 29.55 18.27 34.66
C TYR A 178 30.67 17.42 35.27
N HIS A 179 30.93 16.25 34.70
CA HIS A 179 32.03 15.38 35.10
C HIS A 179 33.38 15.73 34.45
N GLY A 180 33.47 16.87 33.75
CA GLY A 180 34.70 17.35 33.12
C GLY A 180 35.12 16.58 31.87
N ILE A 181 34.23 15.77 31.30
CA ILE A 181 34.46 15.02 30.06
C ILE A 181 33.98 15.88 28.90
N ASP A 182 34.87 16.14 27.92
CA ASP A 182 34.46 16.76 26.66
C ASP A 182 33.83 15.69 25.75
N PRO A 183 32.51 15.76 25.47
CA PRO A 183 31.81 14.75 24.68
C PRO A 183 32.25 14.69 23.21
N TYR A 184 33.04 15.66 22.73
CA TYR A 184 33.56 15.69 21.37
C TYR A 184 35.05 15.36 21.27
N GLN A 185 35.69 15.00 22.39
CA GLN A 185 37.09 14.62 22.37
C GLN A 185 37.24 13.26 21.67
N LEU A 186 37.90 13.27 20.52
CA LEU A 186 38.22 12.05 19.78
C LEU A 186 39.25 11.22 20.55
N PRO A 187 39.17 9.87 20.52
CA PRO A 187 40.20 9.01 21.08
C PRO A 187 41.54 9.38 20.47
N GLN A 188 42.56 9.61 21.29
CA GLN A 188 43.91 9.69 20.77
C GLN A 188 44.32 8.26 20.44
N ASP A 189 44.62 8.00 19.16
CA ASP A 189 45.25 6.75 18.76
C ASP A 189 46.56 6.61 19.54
N GLU A 190 46.60 5.67 20.48
CA GLU A 190 47.86 5.26 21.12
C GLU A 190 48.69 4.55 20.04
N GLU A 191 49.58 5.30 19.39
CA GLU A 191 50.67 4.71 18.62
C GLU A 191 51.56 3.89 19.56
N THR A 192 51.40 2.57 19.54
CA THR A 192 52.37 1.59 20.05
C THR A 192 52.87 0.69 18.94
#